data_AF-A0AAF0MK08-F1
#
_entry.id   AF-A0AAF0MK08-F1
#
_cell.length_a   1.000
_cell.length_b   1.000
_cell.length_c   1.000
_cell.angle_alpha   90.00
_cell.angle_beta   90.00
_cell.angle_gamma   90.00
#
_symmetry.space_group_name_H-M   'P 1'
#
loop_
_entity.id
_entity.type
_entity.pdbx_description
1 polymer ?
#
loop_
_entity_poly.entity_id
_entity_poly.type
_entity_poly.pdbx_seq_one_letter_code
_entity_poly.pdbx_strand_id
1 'polypeptide(L)'
;MATATPEKQLAAGMKAMEEGDFKKAYSSFKKLVVEFPDNAECWFYKAECGNYASGMFGAKADIEEIKEAYKKAIELDPERADYLQAFGLFCISIQKYDEAEEAYRAAAEVDESLTSSLYSEFAIEYYNNVMAQYAEIMEDPKARAPYAKKALQYMLLALDIDAEEAKSLL
;
A
#
# COMPACT_ATOMS: atom_id res chain seq x y z
N MET A 1 -23.31 30.43 -6.04
CA MET A 1 -22.14 29.80 -6.70
C MET A 1 -22.41 28.31 -6.65
N ALA A 2 -22.46 27.61 -7.79
CA ALA A 2 -22.64 26.16 -7.78
C ALA A 2 -21.40 25.54 -7.12
N THR A 3 -21.57 24.94 -5.95
CA THR A 3 -20.52 24.12 -5.32
C THR A 3 -20.18 23.02 -6.31
N ALA A 4 -18.95 23.03 -6.81
CA ALA A 4 -18.47 21.99 -7.71
C ALA A 4 -18.55 20.64 -7.00
N THR A 5 -19.07 19.63 -7.68
CA THR A 5 -19.16 18.27 -7.14
C THR A 5 -17.76 17.71 -6.82
N PRO A 6 -17.64 16.73 -5.90
CA PRO A 6 -16.35 16.16 -5.50
C PRO A 6 -15.48 15.77 -6.71
N GLU A 7 -16.09 15.20 -7.75
CA GLU A 7 -15.39 14.71 -8.94
C GLU A 7 -14.64 15.83 -9.68
N LYS A 8 -15.25 17.02 -9.78
CA LYS A 8 -14.61 18.16 -10.44
C LYS A 8 -13.44 18.71 -9.61
N GLN A 9 -13.52 18.63 -8.28
CA GLN A 9 -12.46 19.11 -7.40
C GLN A 9 -11.31 18.09 -7.26
N LEU A 10 -11.65 16.79 -7.28
CA LEU A 10 -10.69 15.68 -7.34
C LEU A 10 -9.80 15.79 -8.58
N ALA A 11 -10.36 16.15 -9.74
CA ALA A 11 -9.61 16.30 -10.99
C ALA A 11 -8.44 17.28 -10.90
N ALA A 12 -8.55 18.36 -10.12
CA ALA A 12 -7.45 19.30 -9.92
C ALA A 12 -6.33 18.70 -9.05
N GLY A 13 -6.68 17.91 -8.04
CA GLY A 13 -5.73 17.16 -7.22
C GLY A 13 -5.01 16.08 -8.02
N MET A 14 -5.77 15.29 -8.79
CA MET A 14 -5.25 14.24 -9.68
C MET A 14 -4.31 14.83 -10.74
N LYS A 15 -4.67 15.96 -11.36
CA LYS A 15 -3.78 16.66 -12.30
C LYS A 15 -2.44 17.04 -11.67
N ALA A 16 -2.43 17.49 -10.41
CA ALA A 16 -1.18 17.79 -9.72
C ALA A 16 -0.34 16.52 -9.46
N MET A 17 -0.97 15.36 -9.26
CA MET A 17 -0.27 14.06 -9.18
C MET A 17 0.34 13.68 -10.53
N GLU A 18 -0.39 13.84 -11.63
CA GLU A 18 0.11 13.58 -12.99
C GLU A 18 1.31 14.45 -13.34
N GLU A 19 1.32 15.70 -12.85
CA GLU A 19 2.44 16.64 -12.98
C GLU A 19 3.61 16.33 -12.03
N GLY A 20 3.47 15.33 -11.14
CA GLY A 20 4.45 14.95 -10.12
C GLY A 20 4.55 15.90 -8.93
N ASP A 21 3.67 16.91 -8.84
CA ASP A 21 3.63 17.86 -7.73
C ASP A 21 2.80 17.30 -6.56
N PHE A 22 3.33 16.26 -5.93
CA PHE A 22 2.69 15.57 -4.80
C PHE A 22 2.48 16.49 -3.59
N LYS A 23 3.30 17.55 -3.41
CA LYS A 23 3.11 18.55 -2.34
C LYS A 23 1.83 19.36 -2.56
N LYS A 24 1.62 19.83 -3.79
CA LYS A 24 0.40 20.55 -4.17
C LYS A 24 -0.82 19.63 -4.16
N ALA A 25 -0.68 18.41 -4.69
CA ALA A 25 -1.74 17.41 -4.64
C ALA A 25 -2.15 17.11 -3.19
N TYR A 26 -1.19 16.82 -2.30
CA TYR A 26 -1.44 16.60 -0.88
C TYR A 26 -2.17 17.78 -0.22
N SER A 27 -1.72 19.01 -0.49
CA SER A 27 -2.37 20.22 0.03
C SER A 27 -3.80 20.39 -0.49
N SER A 28 -4.09 19.93 -1.71
CA SER A 28 -5.44 19.91 -2.27
C SER A 28 -6.31 18.88 -1.56
N PHE A 29 -5.85 17.62 -1.47
CA PHE A 29 -6.61 16.55 -0.83
C PHE A 29 -6.82 16.78 0.67
N LYS A 30 -5.89 17.44 1.38
CA LYS A 30 -6.10 17.91 2.77
C LYS A 30 -7.30 18.84 2.93
N LYS A 31 -7.64 19.64 1.91
CA LYS A 31 -8.84 20.48 1.92
C LYS A 31 -10.08 19.67 1.55
N LEU A 32 -9.95 18.77 0.56
CA LEU A 32 -11.06 17.95 0.08
C LEU A 32 -11.60 17.00 1.14
N VAL A 33 -10.76 16.43 1.99
CA VAL A 33 -11.25 15.59 3.11
C VAL A 33 -12.02 16.37 4.18
N VAL A 34 -11.89 17.70 4.23
CA VAL A 34 -12.69 18.55 5.12
C VAL A 34 -14.03 18.92 4.47
N GLU A 35 -14.05 19.16 3.16
CA GLU A 35 -15.27 19.48 2.40
C GLU A 35 -16.13 18.24 2.13
N PHE A 36 -15.50 17.09 1.92
CA PHE A 36 -16.12 15.81 1.58
C PHE A 36 -15.58 14.69 2.50
N PRO A 37 -15.88 14.73 3.81
CA PRO A 37 -15.34 13.78 4.79
C PRO A 37 -15.81 12.34 4.57
N ASP A 38 -16.92 12.12 3.85
CA ASP A 38 -17.47 10.79 3.57
C ASP A 38 -17.09 10.25 2.19
N ASN A 39 -16.20 10.94 1.46
CA ASN A 39 -15.72 10.48 0.15
C ASN A 39 -14.41 9.70 0.31
N ALA A 40 -14.44 8.39 0.06
CA ALA A 40 -13.29 7.50 0.23
C ALA A 40 -12.10 7.89 -0.65
N GLU A 41 -12.33 8.29 -1.91
CA GLU A 41 -11.27 8.70 -2.84
C GLU A 41 -10.49 9.92 -2.33
N CYS A 42 -11.17 10.91 -1.74
CA CYS A 42 -10.49 12.06 -1.13
C CYS A 42 -9.46 11.64 -0.09
N TRP A 43 -9.81 10.67 0.77
CA TRP A 43 -8.94 10.13 1.79
C TRP A 43 -7.82 9.28 1.21
N PHE A 44 -8.14 8.43 0.23
CA PHE A 44 -7.17 7.60 -0.47
C PHE A 44 -6.09 8.46 -1.15
N TYR A 45 -6.48 9.45 -1.94
CA TYR A 45 -5.52 10.31 -2.62
C TYR A 45 -4.76 11.25 -1.67
N LYS A 46 -5.36 11.64 -0.53
CA LYS A 46 -4.61 12.29 0.55
C LYS A 46 -3.48 11.40 1.05
N ALA A 47 -3.75 10.11 1.28
CA ALA A 47 -2.77 9.16 1.76
C ALA A 47 -1.65 8.93 0.73
N GLU A 48 -2.00 8.63 -0.52
CA GLU A 48 -1.07 8.43 -1.64
C GLU A 48 -0.13 9.64 -1.81
N CYS A 49 -0.70 10.84 -1.94
CA CYS A 49 0.10 12.06 -2.11
C CYS A 49 0.97 12.34 -0.88
N GLY A 50 0.47 12.05 0.32
CA GLY A 50 1.23 12.18 1.56
C GLY A 50 2.44 11.26 1.58
N ASN A 51 2.26 10.00 1.18
CA ASN A 51 3.32 9.00 1.06
C ASN A 51 4.41 9.42 0.06
N TYR A 52 4.02 9.83 -1.15
CA TYR A 52 4.99 10.30 -2.15
C TYR A 52 5.67 11.61 -1.73
N ALA A 53 4.96 12.53 -1.10
CA ALA A 53 5.52 13.80 -0.65
C ALA A 53 6.51 13.64 0.52
N SER A 54 6.27 12.67 1.43
CA SER A 54 7.16 12.38 2.56
C SER A 54 8.43 11.65 2.14
N GLY A 55 8.32 10.65 1.25
CA GLY A 55 9.45 9.85 0.75
C GLY A 55 10.35 10.58 -0.24
N MET A 56 9.80 11.33 -1.20
CA MET A 56 10.57 11.89 -2.32
C MET A 56 11.00 13.35 -2.13
N PHE A 57 10.31 14.13 -1.29
CA PHE A 57 10.49 15.59 -1.25
C PHE A 57 10.60 16.20 0.15
N GLY A 58 10.75 15.38 1.19
CA GLY A 58 10.91 15.85 2.57
C GLY A 58 9.74 16.68 3.08
N ALA A 59 8.53 16.45 2.58
CA ALA A 59 7.34 17.02 3.20
C ALA A 59 7.14 16.36 4.57
N LYS A 60 6.88 17.16 5.61
CA LYS A 60 6.46 16.69 6.95
C LYS A 60 5.01 16.18 6.92
N ALA A 61 4.65 15.28 6.00
CA ALA A 61 3.45 14.50 6.20
C ALA A 61 3.80 13.45 7.26
N ASP A 62 3.12 13.52 8.39
CA ASP A 62 3.33 12.58 9.49
C ASP A 62 2.90 11.17 9.03
N ILE A 63 3.70 10.15 9.37
CA ILE A 63 3.41 8.75 9.03
C ILE A 63 2.03 8.35 9.56
N GLU A 64 1.65 8.81 10.75
CA GLU A 64 0.35 8.52 11.33
C GLU A 64 -0.77 9.25 10.57
N GLU A 65 -0.56 10.47 10.08
CA GLU A 65 -1.56 11.19 9.27
C GLU A 65 -1.83 10.48 7.93
N ILE A 66 -0.80 9.88 7.33
CA ILE A 66 -0.94 9.08 6.09
C ILE A 66 -1.67 7.78 6.40
N LYS A 67 -1.27 7.10 7.48
CA LYS A 67 -1.89 5.86 7.95
C LYS A 67 -3.38 6.02 8.24
N GLU A 68 -3.76 7.08 8.96
CA GLU A 68 -5.16 7.41 9.25
C GLU A 68 -5.96 7.68 7.98
N ALA A 69 -5.35 8.33 6.98
CA ALA A 69 -6.02 8.59 5.71
C ALA A 69 -6.32 7.30 4.92
N TYR A 70 -5.38 6.35 4.85
CA TYR A 70 -5.66 5.03 4.27
C TYR A 70 -6.76 4.30 5.04
N LYS A 71 -6.66 4.24 6.37
CA LYS A 71 -7.68 3.59 7.21
C LYS A 71 -9.06 4.19 7.01
N LYS A 72 -9.16 5.52 6.86
CA LYS A 72 -10.43 6.19 6.60
C LYS A 72 -10.98 5.89 5.21
N ALA A 73 -10.12 5.82 4.19
CA ALA A 73 -10.53 5.39 2.86
C ALA A 73 -11.10 3.97 2.85
N ILE A 74 -10.42 3.03 3.51
CA ILE A 74 -10.84 1.63 3.65
C ILE A 74 -12.15 1.51 4.47
N GLU A 75 -12.30 2.30 5.54
CA GLU A 75 -13.54 2.33 6.33
C GLU A 75 -14.74 2.80 5.50
N LEU A 76 -14.54 3.79 4.63
CA LEU A 76 -15.59 4.37 3.80
C LEU A 76 -15.93 3.50 2.58
N ASP A 77 -14.95 2.77 2.04
CA ASP A 77 -15.14 1.87 0.89
C ASP A 77 -14.31 0.58 1.06
N PRO A 78 -14.83 -0.41 1.81
CA PRO A 78 -14.09 -1.64 2.13
C PRO A 78 -14.02 -2.65 0.98
N GLU A 79 -14.77 -2.45 -0.11
CA GLU A 79 -14.78 -3.33 -1.29
C GLU A 79 -13.67 -2.97 -2.30
N ARG A 80 -12.77 -2.07 -1.92
CA ARG A 80 -11.64 -1.61 -2.74
C ARG A 80 -10.38 -2.37 -2.39
N ALA A 81 -10.15 -3.47 -3.12
CA ALA A 81 -8.91 -4.24 -3.02
C ALA A 81 -7.66 -3.38 -3.27
N ASP A 82 -7.75 -2.39 -4.16
CA ASP A 82 -6.67 -1.45 -4.45
C ASP A 82 -6.34 -0.51 -3.26
N TYR A 83 -7.34 -0.15 -2.44
CA TYR A 83 -7.09 0.64 -1.22
C TYR A 83 -6.36 -0.17 -0.16
N LEU A 84 -6.75 -1.44 0.01
CA LEU A 84 -6.11 -2.38 0.92
C LEU A 84 -4.68 -2.70 0.47
N GLN A 85 -4.46 -2.93 -0.83
CA GLN A 85 -3.14 -3.14 -1.42
C GLN A 85 -2.22 -1.93 -1.19
N ALA A 86 -2.67 -0.73 -1.52
CA ALA A 86 -1.90 0.50 -1.33
C ALA A 86 -1.54 0.74 0.14
N PHE A 87 -2.47 0.48 1.05
CA PHE A 87 -2.21 0.50 2.49
C PHE A 87 -1.16 -0.55 2.89
N GLY A 88 -1.23 -1.76 2.34
CA GLY A 88 -0.24 -2.80 2.54
C GLY A 88 1.17 -2.39 2.10
N LEU A 89 1.31 -1.83 0.90
CA LEU A 89 2.59 -1.28 0.40
C LEU A 89 3.12 -0.17 1.29
N PHE A 90 2.25 0.74 1.73
CA PHE A 90 2.63 1.79 2.68
C PHE A 90 3.11 1.19 4.00
N CYS A 91 2.42 0.18 4.55
CA CYS A 91 2.86 -0.52 5.76
C CYS A 91 4.23 -1.20 5.59
N ILE A 92 4.53 -1.78 4.41
CA ILE A 92 5.87 -2.30 4.10
C ILE A 92 6.91 -1.18 4.15
N SER A 93 6.63 -0.01 3.55
CA SER A 93 7.58 1.10 3.50
C SER A 93 7.96 1.64 4.89
N ILE A 94 7.04 1.56 5.85
CA ILE A 94 7.26 1.94 7.26
C ILE A 94 7.58 0.75 8.19
N GLN A 95 7.93 -0.40 7.63
CA GLN A 95 8.35 -1.62 8.35
C GLN A 95 7.27 -2.22 9.29
N LYS A 96 5.99 -1.95 9.00
CA LYS A 96 4.83 -2.55 9.69
C LYS A 96 4.36 -3.80 8.94
N TYR A 97 5.22 -4.81 8.90
CA TYR A 97 5.00 -5.99 8.05
C TYR A 97 3.78 -6.82 8.41
N ASP A 98 3.39 -6.89 9.69
CA ASP A 98 2.18 -7.62 10.11
C ASP A 98 0.91 -6.91 9.61
N GLU A 99 0.84 -5.58 9.72
CA GLU A 99 -0.27 -4.78 9.17
C GLU A 99 -0.31 -4.86 7.64
N ALA A 100 0.85 -4.92 6.99
CA ALA A 100 0.92 -5.13 5.55
C ALA A 100 0.34 -6.49 5.14
N GLU A 101 0.75 -7.56 5.83
CA GLU A 101 0.25 -8.91 5.57
C GLU A 101 -1.27 -9.00 5.72
N GLU A 102 -1.82 -8.41 6.79
CA GLU A 102 -3.26 -8.33 7.01
C GLU A 102 -3.97 -7.60 5.86
N ALA A 103 -3.44 -6.47 5.41
CA ALA A 103 -4.01 -5.69 4.32
C ALA A 103 -4.00 -6.44 2.98
N TYR A 104 -2.90 -7.11 2.63
CA TYR A 104 -2.83 -7.94 1.42
C TYR A 104 -3.76 -9.14 1.48
N ARG A 105 -3.90 -9.79 2.65
CA ARG A 105 -4.87 -10.87 2.83
C ARG A 105 -6.29 -10.38 2.66
N ALA A 106 -6.64 -9.24 3.26
CA ALA A 106 -7.95 -8.62 3.10
C ALA A 106 -8.21 -8.22 1.63
N ALA A 107 -7.22 -7.67 0.92
CA ALA A 107 -7.35 -7.32 -0.51
C ALA A 107 -7.68 -8.56 -1.36
N ALA A 108 -7.02 -9.69 -1.09
CA ALA A 108 -7.27 -10.97 -1.76
C ALA A 108 -8.65 -11.57 -1.41
N GLU A 109 -9.14 -11.33 -0.18
CA GLU A 109 -10.50 -11.73 0.22
C GLU A 109 -11.59 -10.88 -0.46
N VAL A 110 -11.29 -9.61 -0.77
CA VAL A 110 -12.20 -8.70 -1.49
C VAL A 110 -12.29 -9.06 -2.99
N ASP A 111 -11.16 -9.34 -3.63
CA ASP A 111 -11.10 -9.77 -5.03
C ASP A 111 -10.17 -10.97 -5.19
N GLU A 112 -10.76 -12.17 -5.15
CA GLU A 112 -10.03 -13.44 -5.27
C GLU A 112 -9.27 -13.55 -6.59
N SER A 113 -9.71 -12.86 -7.67
CA SER A 113 -9.04 -12.91 -8.97
C SER A 113 -7.67 -12.22 -8.95
N LEU A 114 -7.44 -11.33 -7.98
CA LEU A 114 -6.17 -10.65 -7.77
C LEU A 114 -5.23 -11.41 -6.84
N THR A 115 -5.67 -12.50 -6.19
CA THR A 115 -4.91 -13.22 -5.15
C THR A 115 -3.48 -13.55 -5.57
N SER A 116 -3.30 -14.13 -6.77
CA SER A 116 -1.97 -14.47 -7.30
C SER A 116 -1.05 -13.25 -7.40
N SER A 117 -1.58 -12.14 -7.96
CA SER A 117 -0.83 -10.88 -8.08
C SER A 117 -0.49 -10.31 -6.71
N LEU A 118 -1.48 -10.17 -5.83
CA LEU A 118 -1.34 -9.57 -4.50
C LEU A 118 -0.35 -10.34 -3.62
N TYR A 119 -0.42 -11.67 -3.60
CA TYR A 119 0.47 -12.49 -2.78
C TYR A 119 1.89 -12.52 -3.34
N SER A 120 2.06 -12.55 -4.66
CA SER A 120 3.39 -12.44 -5.27
C SER A 120 4.01 -11.05 -5.01
N GLU A 121 3.23 -9.98 -5.08
CA GLU A 121 3.67 -8.62 -4.78
C GLU A 121 4.08 -8.48 -3.31
N PHE A 122 3.24 -8.91 -2.37
CA PHE A 122 3.59 -8.92 -0.95
C PHE A 122 4.89 -9.68 -0.70
N ALA A 123 5.05 -10.88 -1.27
CA ALA A 123 6.27 -11.67 -1.10
C ALA A 123 7.53 -10.93 -1.56
N ILE A 124 7.48 -10.29 -2.74
CA ILE A 124 8.61 -9.55 -3.33
C ILE A 124 8.91 -8.31 -2.50
N GLU A 125 7.90 -7.47 -2.26
CA GLU A 125 8.06 -6.17 -1.61
C GLU A 125 8.48 -6.33 -0.14
N TYR A 126 7.87 -7.27 0.60
CA TYR A 126 8.29 -7.61 1.95
C TYR A 126 9.75 -8.03 1.99
N TYR A 127 10.13 -8.98 1.14
CA TYR A 127 11.48 -9.54 1.16
C TYR A 127 12.52 -8.49 0.77
N ASN A 128 12.25 -7.72 -0.29
CA ASN A 128 13.13 -6.65 -0.74
C ASN A 128 13.29 -5.55 0.31
N ASN A 129 12.20 -5.13 0.96
CA ASN A 129 12.26 -4.10 2.00
C ASN A 129 13.09 -4.58 3.19
N VAL A 130 12.83 -5.79 3.70
CA VAL A 130 13.64 -6.38 4.78
C VAL A 130 15.12 -6.42 4.39
N MET A 131 15.43 -6.90 3.19
CA MET A 131 16.82 -6.99 2.70
C MET A 131 17.49 -5.62 2.55
N ALA A 132 16.75 -4.59 2.16
CA ALA A 132 17.26 -3.23 2.06
C ALA A 132 17.52 -2.62 3.45
N GLN A 133 16.63 -2.88 4.42
CA GLN A 133 16.75 -2.30 5.76
C GLN A 133 17.77 -3.02 6.66
N TYR A 134 17.97 -4.31 6.42
CA TYR A 134 18.88 -5.16 7.19
C TYR A 134 19.94 -5.77 6.27
N ALA A 135 20.67 -4.94 5.53
CA ALA A 135 21.63 -5.41 4.52
C ALA A 135 22.64 -6.43 5.08
N GLU A 136 23.00 -6.32 6.36
CA GLU A 136 23.86 -7.27 7.06
C GLU A 136 23.32 -8.70 7.11
N ILE A 137 21.99 -8.91 7.13
CA ILE A 137 21.40 -10.25 7.19
C ILE A 137 21.38 -10.94 5.83
N MET A 138 21.59 -10.19 4.74
CA MET A 138 21.59 -10.73 3.38
C MET A 138 22.72 -11.75 3.18
N GLU A 139 23.88 -11.50 3.81
CA GLU A 139 25.08 -12.32 3.71
C GLU A 139 25.07 -13.53 4.66
N ASP A 140 24.19 -13.57 5.66
CA ASP A 140 24.00 -14.72 6.55
C ASP A 140 22.74 -15.51 6.18
N PRO A 141 22.88 -16.68 5.54
CA PRO A 141 21.74 -17.51 5.15
C PRO A 141 20.81 -17.88 6.31
N LYS A 142 21.31 -18.00 7.54
CA LYS A 142 20.48 -18.33 8.70
C LYS A 142 19.66 -17.13 9.16
N ALA A 143 20.25 -15.93 9.13
CA ALA A 143 19.55 -14.69 9.48
C ALA A 143 18.48 -14.33 8.45
N ARG A 144 18.77 -14.52 7.15
CA ARG A 144 17.82 -14.36 6.05
C ARG A 144 16.67 -15.39 6.06
N ALA A 145 16.92 -16.61 6.53
CA ALA A 145 16.01 -17.75 6.34
C ALA A 145 14.54 -17.52 6.76
N PRO A 146 14.23 -16.90 7.92
CA PRO A 146 12.83 -16.67 8.32
C PRO A 146 12.06 -15.79 7.33
N TYR A 147 12.70 -14.72 6.84
CA TYR A 147 12.12 -13.78 5.88
C TYR A 147 11.96 -14.42 4.50
N ALA A 148 12.99 -15.14 4.04
CA ALA A 148 12.93 -15.88 2.79
C ALA A 148 11.86 -16.97 2.82
N LYS A 149 11.67 -17.64 3.97
CA LYS A 149 10.62 -18.65 4.16
C LYS A 149 9.23 -18.02 4.03
N LYS A 150 8.97 -16.88 4.68
CA LYS A 150 7.68 -16.18 4.60
C LYS A 150 7.38 -15.74 3.17
N ALA A 151 8.34 -15.10 2.51
CA ALA A 151 8.19 -14.70 1.11
C ALA A 151 7.92 -15.90 0.20
N LEU A 152 8.65 -17.01 0.39
CA LEU A 152 8.41 -18.24 -0.36
C LEU A 152 7.00 -18.80 -0.11
N GLN A 153 6.51 -18.81 1.14
CA GLN A 153 5.14 -19.25 1.43
C GLN A 153 4.10 -18.47 0.63
N TYR A 154 4.23 -17.15 0.56
CA TYR A 154 3.33 -16.32 -0.23
C TYR A 154 3.49 -16.53 -1.74
N MET A 155 4.69 -16.79 -2.23
CA MET A 155 4.90 -17.19 -3.64
C MET A 155 4.21 -18.51 -3.97
N LEU A 156 4.24 -19.49 -3.07
CA LEU A 156 3.56 -20.76 -3.25
C LEU A 156 2.03 -20.58 -3.22
N LEU A 157 1.51 -19.76 -2.30
CA LEU A 157 0.10 -19.38 -2.29
C LEU A 157 -0.33 -18.67 -3.58
N ALA A 158 0.53 -17.79 -4.12
CA ALA A 158 0.27 -17.10 -5.39
C ALA A 158 0.20 -18.06 -6.59
N LEU A 159 0.92 -19.18 -6.52
CA LEU A 159 0.95 -20.24 -7.54
C LEU A 159 -0.10 -21.33 -7.31
N ASP A 160 -0.85 -21.26 -6.20
CA ASP A 160 -1.80 -22.30 -5.75
C ASP A 160 -1.16 -23.71 -5.67
N ILE A 161 0.07 -23.77 -5.15
CA ILE A 161 0.79 -25.04 -4.91
C ILE A 161 1.25 -25.13 -3.46
N ASP A 162 1.34 -26.36 -2.94
CA ASP A 162 1.87 -26.59 -1.61
C ASP A 162 3.39 -26.81 -1.60
N ALA A 163 3.95 -26.92 -0.39
CA ALA A 163 5.39 -27.08 -0.21
C ALA A 163 5.93 -28.45 -0.66
N GLU A 164 5.11 -29.50 -0.69
CA GLU A 164 5.54 -30.82 -1.17
C GLU A 164 5.52 -30.86 -2.69
N GLU A 165 4.48 -30.29 -3.32
CA GLU A 165 4.43 -30.11 -4.77
C GLU A 165 5.61 -29.27 -5.25
N ALA A 166 5.89 -28.14 -4.61
CA ALA A 166 7.04 -27.29 -4.95
C ALA A 166 8.38 -28.04 -4.89
N LYS A 167 8.58 -28.91 -3.89
CA LYS A 167 9.80 -29.75 -3.78
C LYS A 167 9.89 -30.79 -4.90
N SER A 168 8.77 -31.27 -5.41
CA SER A 168 8.77 -32.25 -6.52
C SER A 168 9.16 -31.62 -7.86
N LEU A 169 9.05 -30.29 -7.98
CA LEU A 169 9.33 -29.50 -9.18
C LEU A 169 10.77 -28.95 -9.26
N LEU A 170 11.55 -28.99 -8.16
CA LEU A 170 12.90 -28.41 -8.01
C LEU A 170 13.97 -29.47 -7.75
#